data_AF-A0A352XQ40-F1
#
_entry.id   AF-A0A352XQ40-F1
#
_cell.length_a   1.000
_cell.length_b   1.000
_cell.length_c   1.000
_cell.angle_alpha   90.00
_cell.angle_beta   90.00
_cell.angle_gamma   90.00
#
_symmetry.space_group_name_H-M   'P 1'
#
loop_
_entity.id
_entity.type
_entity.pdbx_description
1 polymer ?
#
loop_
_entity_poly.entity_id
_entity_poly.type
_entity_poly.pdbx_seq_one_letter_code
_entity_poly.pdbx_strand_id
1 'polypeptide(L)'
;HSAKLIAHMHPDSEILSSLKKQFKQFAGKQALPTIYYQTLLWSPDEHYLALLFIVAPPLQPTDPGIDGVLLLGKGGEQRVFLRQEKPEEAHSYSYIRWDVQQGVATVVQYAAFTANSNEFISTSAAALSYHWGAGDVLIADTQTGNASPPVTPLSPVGNPDGDSSFSTWQPGFIFQVTQNGNGTIHIPGVYVWQSFFPVWSPDGSSLADGLVAGVLLEVPGQKAISLQESKDLGVDKLPVLQVRDKALVQVLHTLPFQPDTNGDLNINVSWRPDGRVLATYNAGKVTIYDCATGQKLASLVPTMPPASLNGAGDSGAVLRWSPDGTHLLLSSTSWGPIQLWGPDQLPIS
;
A
#
# COMPACT_ATOMS: atom_id res chain seq x y z
N HIS A 1 -2.24 25.26 -14.74
CA HIS A 1 -2.97 25.69 -13.53
C HIS A 1 -1.98 26.08 -12.44
N SER A 2 -2.15 27.23 -11.79
CA SER A 2 -1.28 27.62 -10.65
C SER A 2 -1.81 26.98 -9.38
N ALA A 3 -1.02 26.13 -8.73
CA ALA A 3 -1.33 25.61 -7.40
C ALA A 3 -1.40 26.77 -6.40
N LYS A 4 -2.43 26.77 -5.53
CA LYS A 4 -2.57 27.73 -4.44
C LYS A 4 -2.26 27.01 -3.14
N LEU A 5 -1.34 27.55 -2.35
CA LEU A 5 -1.10 27.09 -1.00
C LEU A 5 -2.34 27.36 -0.14
N ILE A 6 -2.90 26.31 0.45
CA ILE A 6 -4.09 26.39 1.31
C ILE A 6 -3.76 26.40 2.79
N ALA A 7 -2.77 25.61 3.22
CA ALA A 7 -2.32 25.52 4.61
C ALA A 7 -0.89 24.97 4.69
N HIS A 8 -0.21 25.26 5.80
CA HIS A 8 1.01 24.57 6.20
C HIS A 8 0.68 23.57 7.32
N MET A 9 1.29 22.40 7.26
CA MET A 9 1.19 21.37 8.29
C MET A 9 2.49 21.35 9.09
N HIS A 10 2.37 21.29 10.42
CA HIS A 10 3.51 21.14 11.34
C HIS A 10 3.28 19.91 12.21
N PRO A 11 3.34 18.70 11.61
CA PRO A 11 2.85 17.48 12.26
C PRO A 11 3.61 17.17 13.55
N ASP A 12 4.94 17.30 13.55
CA ASP A 12 5.79 17.04 14.72
C ASP A 12 5.31 17.80 15.96
N SER A 13 5.05 19.10 15.85
CA SER A 13 4.69 19.93 17.00
C SER A 13 3.32 19.58 17.57
N GLU A 14 2.34 19.32 16.71
CA GLU A 14 0.97 18.97 17.13
C GLU A 14 0.93 17.57 17.75
N ILE A 15 1.64 16.60 17.15
CA ILE A 15 1.74 15.24 17.65
C ILE A 15 2.44 15.24 19.01
N LEU A 16 3.61 15.88 19.14
CA LEU A 16 4.35 15.95 20.42
C LEU A 16 3.55 16.66 21.52
N SER A 17 2.82 17.72 21.18
CA SER A 17 1.91 18.42 22.11
C SER A 17 0.82 17.48 22.63
N SER A 18 0.23 16.68 21.75
CA SER A 18 -0.85 15.75 22.07
C SER A 18 -0.36 14.55 22.88
N LEU A 19 0.79 13.98 22.52
CA LEU A 19 1.46 12.92 23.27
C LEU A 19 1.74 13.33 24.72
N LYS A 20 2.27 14.53 24.94
CA LYS A 20 2.57 15.08 26.29
C LYS A 20 1.32 15.27 27.14
N LYS A 21 0.20 15.65 26.52
CA LYS A 21 -1.08 15.83 27.22
C LYS A 21 -1.71 14.50 27.61
N GLN A 22 -1.62 13.49 26.75
CA GLN A 22 -2.34 12.23 26.92
C GLN A 22 -1.54 11.16 27.67
N PHE A 23 -0.21 11.09 27.47
CA PHE A 23 0.62 10.02 28.02
C PHE A 23 1.76 10.57 28.88
N LYS A 24 1.77 10.19 30.15
CA LYS A 24 2.76 10.65 31.14
C LYS A 24 4.20 10.31 30.76
N GLN A 25 4.42 9.21 30.03
CA GLN A 25 5.75 8.79 29.59
C GLN A 25 6.44 9.82 28.69
N PHE A 26 5.67 10.65 27.96
CA PHE A 26 6.22 11.70 27.09
C PHE A 26 6.29 13.08 27.76
N ALA A 27 5.82 13.24 29.01
CA ALA A 27 5.75 14.54 29.70
C ALA A 27 7.11 15.03 30.26
N GLY A 28 8.12 14.16 30.36
CA GLY A 28 9.43 14.46 30.95
C GLY A 28 10.48 14.97 29.95
N LYS A 29 11.70 15.20 30.43
CA LYS A 29 12.88 15.55 29.61
C LYS A 29 13.54 14.34 28.92
N GLN A 30 12.81 13.24 28.73
CA GLN A 30 13.35 12.06 28.04
C GLN A 30 13.64 12.37 26.57
N ALA A 31 14.42 11.51 25.92
CA ALA A 31 14.64 11.60 24.47
C ALA A 31 13.29 11.66 23.73
N LEU A 32 13.22 12.51 22.70
CA LEU A 32 12.01 12.63 21.89
C LEU A 32 11.73 11.28 21.21
N PRO A 33 10.46 10.84 21.16
CA PRO A 33 10.12 9.63 20.43
C PRO A 33 10.37 9.82 18.93
N THR A 34 10.52 8.72 18.22
CA THR A 34 10.56 8.73 16.76
C THR A 34 9.14 8.65 16.22
N ILE A 35 8.78 9.59 15.34
CA ILE A 35 7.49 9.61 14.64
C ILE A 35 7.72 9.07 13.23
N TYR A 36 7.00 8.01 12.88
CA TYR A 36 7.00 7.42 11.54
C TYR A 36 5.73 7.83 10.82
N TYR A 37 5.87 8.68 9.80
CA TYR A 37 4.77 9.04 8.90
C TYR A 37 4.54 7.92 7.90
N GLN A 38 3.29 7.45 7.82
CA GLN A 38 2.94 6.31 6.99
C GLN A 38 2.33 6.75 5.67
N THR A 39 1.24 7.52 5.72
CA THR A 39 0.48 7.88 4.51
C THR A 39 -0.38 9.12 4.71
N LEU A 40 -0.69 9.77 3.57
CA LEU A 40 -1.55 10.94 3.47
C LEU A 40 -2.76 10.62 2.59
N LEU A 41 -3.95 11.03 3.02
CA LEU A 41 -5.23 10.73 2.34
C LEU A 41 -6.18 11.91 2.46
N TRP A 42 -6.82 12.29 1.37
CA TRP A 42 -7.96 13.21 1.45
C TRP A 42 -9.20 12.45 1.90
N SER A 43 -10.02 13.07 2.75
CA SER A 43 -11.36 12.59 3.00
C SER A 43 -12.18 12.67 1.70
N PRO A 44 -13.23 11.86 1.53
CA PRO A 44 -14.00 11.80 0.28
C PRO A 44 -14.69 13.11 -0.09
N ASP A 45 -15.06 13.90 0.92
CA ASP A 45 -15.63 15.25 0.79
C ASP A 45 -14.54 16.35 0.64
N GLU A 46 -13.28 15.94 0.55
CA GLU A 46 -12.06 16.74 0.54
C GLU A 46 -11.88 17.66 1.75
N HIS A 47 -12.72 17.57 2.79
CA HIS A 47 -12.71 18.51 3.89
C HIS A 47 -11.43 18.41 4.75
N TYR A 48 -10.93 17.18 4.94
CA TYR A 48 -9.76 16.88 5.74
C TYR A 48 -8.68 16.19 4.91
N LEU A 49 -7.43 16.52 5.19
CA LEU A 49 -6.27 15.72 4.86
C LEU A 49 -5.86 14.94 6.11
N ALA A 50 -5.93 13.61 6.07
CA ALA A 50 -5.43 12.74 7.13
C ALA A 50 -3.97 12.37 6.89
N LEU A 51 -3.18 12.45 7.95
CA LEU A 51 -1.83 11.91 8.05
C LEU A 51 -1.83 10.80 9.10
N LEU A 52 -1.57 9.58 8.66
CA LEU A 52 -1.40 8.41 9.52
C LEU A 52 0.05 8.30 9.98
N PHE A 53 0.24 7.98 11.27
CA PHE A 53 1.56 7.87 11.86
C PHE A 53 1.62 6.87 13.01
N ILE A 54 2.81 6.34 13.25
CA ILE A 54 3.14 5.54 14.43
C ILE A 54 4.25 6.25 15.21
N VAL A 55 4.16 6.22 16.53
CA VAL A 55 5.18 6.74 17.43
C VAL A 55 5.84 5.57 18.15
N ALA A 56 7.12 5.34 17.90
CA ALA A 56 7.89 4.37 18.67
C ALA A 56 8.45 5.02 19.94
N PRO A 57 8.34 4.36 21.10
CA PRO A 57 8.90 4.88 22.33
C PRO A 57 10.45 4.95 22.27
N PRO A 58 11.06 5.96 22.92
CA PRO A 58 12.46 6.33 22.69
C PRO A 58 13.52 5.35 23.20
N LEU A 59 13.14 4.38 24.05
CA LEU A 59 14.09 3.54 24.80
C LEU A 59 13.96 2.04 24.52
N GLN A 60 12.80 1.58 24.05
CA GLN A 60 12.52 0.16 23.79
C GLN A 60 11.64 0.05 22.54
N PRO A 61 12.22 -0.21 21.34
CA PRO A 61 11.45 -0.36 20.10
C PRO A 61 10.43 -1.50 20.11
N THR A 62 10.50 -2.38 21.11
CA THR A 62 9.59 -3.50 21.36
C THR A 62 8.44 -3.15 22.32
N ASP A 63 8.49 -1.99 22.97
CA ASP A 63 7.35 -1.52 23.76
C ASP A 63 6.21 -1.11 22.81
N PRO A 64 4.94 -1.34 23.19
CA PRO A 64 3.81 -1.02 22.33
C PRO A 64 3.83 0.45 21.87
N GLY A 65 3.66 0.65 20.57
CA GLY A 65 3.67 1.95 19.92
C GLY A 65 2.45 2.81 20.28
N ILE A 66 2.45 4.04 19.75
CA ILE A 66 1.25 4.86 19.67
C ILE A 66 0.85 4.99 18.22
N ASP A 67 -0.33 4.48 17.86
CA ASP A 67 -0.95 4.77 16.58
C ASP A 67 -1.59 6.15 16.62
N GLY A 68 -1.60 6.84 15.48
CA GLY A 68 -2.28 8.13 15.41
C GLY A 68 -2.73 8.56 14.03
N VAL A 69 -3.73 9.45 14.07
CA VAL A 69 -4.26 10.17 12.93
C VAL A 69 -4.14 11.65 13.23
N LEU A 70 -3.48 12.41 12.35
CA LEU A 70 -3.55 13.86 12.33
C LEU A 70 -4.47 14.29 11.19
N LEU A 71 -5.54 15.00 11.49
CA LEU A 71 -6.41 15.63 10.50
C LEU A 71 -6.06 17.11 10.35
N LEU A 72 -5.81 17.54 9.11
CA LEU A 72 -5.70 18.94 8.72
C LEU A 72 -6.94 19.33 7.93
N GLY A 73 -7.74 20.26 8.45
CA GLY A 73 -8.86 20.82 7.69
C GLY A 73 -8.42 21.92 6.72
N LYS A 74 -9.27 22.24 5.73
CA LYS A 74 -8.99 23.29 4.73
C LYS A 74 -8.71 24.67 5.35
N GLY A 75 -9.21 24.94 6.56
CA GLY A 75 -8.98 26.18 7.30
C GLY A 75 -7.65 26.24 8.05
N GLY A 76 -6.87 25.15 8.03
CA GLY A 76 -5.60 25.02 8.75
C GLY A 76 -5.73 24.46 10.17
N GLU A 77 -6.94 24.17 10.63
CA GLU A 77 -7.18 23.51 11.90
C GLU A 77 -6.62 22.08 11.90
N GLN A 78 -5.97 21.71 13.00
CA GLN A 78 -5.36 20.39 13.16
C GLN A 78 -5.98 19.66 14.36
N ARG A 79 -6.26 18.36 14.18
CA ARG A 79 -6.73 17.47 15.25
C ARG A 79 -5.85 16.22 15.27
N VAL A 80 -5.42 15.80 16.44
CA VAL A 80 -4.60 14.60 16.61
C VAL A 80 -5.39 13.60 17.45
N PHE A 81 -5.58 12.40 16.90
CA PHE A 81 -6.10 11.25 17.62
C PHE A 81 -4.96 10.29 17.89
N LEU A 82 -4.89 9.76 19.11
CA LEU A 82 -3.82 8.88 19.57
C LEU A 82 -4.39 7.66 20.27
N ARG A 83 -3.77 6.52 20.02
CA ARG A 83 -4.12 5.24 20.62
C ARG A 83 -2.85 4.52 21.05
N GLN A 84 -2.78 4.16 22.34
CA GLN A 84 -1.72 3.30 22.85
C GLN A 84 -2.01 1.86 22.46
N GLU A 85 -1.08 1.23 21.74
CA GLU A 85 -1.10 -0.21 21.48
C GLU A 85 -1.02 -0.98 22.80
N LYS A 86 -1.64 -2.16 22.84
CA LYS A 86 -1.56 -3.04 24.00
C LYS A 86 -0.50 -4.13 23.78
N PRO A 87 0.19 -4.63 24.82
CA PRO A 87 1.21 -5.67 24.67
C PRO A 87 0.73 -6.94 23.93
N GLU A 88 -0.53 -7.32 24.13
CA GLU A 88 -1.14 -8.47 23.45
C GLU A 88 -1.34 -8.26 21.94
N GLU A 89 -1.33 -7.01 21.48
CA GLU A 89 -1.55 -6.64 20.07
C GLU A 89 -0.26 -6.75 19.24
N ALA A 90 0.92 -6.74 19.87
CA ALA A 90 2.21 -6.93 19.19
C ALA A 90 2.33 -8.26 18.44
N HIS A 91 1.46 -9.23 18.75
CA HIS A 91 1.41 -10.56 18.12
C HIS A 91 0.05 -10.84 17.46
N SER A 92 -0.85 -9.86 17.40
CA SER A 92 -2.21 -9.99 16.87
C SER A 92 -2.36 -9.10 15.65
N TYR A 93 -2.73 -9.72 14.54
CA TYR A 93 -2.89 -9.01 13.27
C TYR A 93 -4.29 -8.43 13.18
N SER A 94 -4.35 -7.10 13.16
CA SER A 94 -5.56 -6.32 13.17
C SER A 94 -5.38 -5.06 12.33
N TYR A 95 -6.48 -4.40 12.00
CA TYR A 95 -6.46 -3.01 11.53
C TYR A 95 -7.15 -2.12 12.54
N ILE A 96 -6.85 -0.84 12.48
CA ILE A 96 -7.43 0.17 13.36
C ILE A 96 -8.49 0.92 12.59
N ARG A 97 -9.72 0.90 13.11
CA ARG A 97 -10.79 1.75 12.63
C ARG A 97 -10.87 2.99 13.51
N TRP A 98 -10.59 4.15 12.93
CA TRP A 98 -10.73 5.46 13.54
C TRP A 98 -12.10 6.05 13.19
N ASP A 99 -12.96 6.23 14.18
CA ASP A 99 -14.07 7.19 14.06
C ASP A 99 -13.47 8.58 14.25
N VAL A 100 -13.35 9.32 13.15
CA VAL A 100 -12.68 10.62 13.15
C VAL A 100 -13.56 11.76 13.66
N GLN A 101 -14.87 11.52 13.78
CA GLN A 101 -15.80 12.49 14.35
C GLN A 101 -15.73 12.46 15.88
N GLN A 102 -15.66 11.26 16.45
CA GLN A 102 -15.61 11.04 17.90
C GLN A 102 -14.18 10.95 18.44
N GLY A 103 -13.18 10.72 17.57
CA GLY A 103 -11.80 10.48 17.96
C GLY A 103 -11.60 9.13 18.65
N VAL A 104 -12.39 8.13 18.26
CA VAL A 104 -12.38 6.80 18.86
C VAL A 104 -11.69 5.82 17.93
N ALA A 105 -10.70 5.09 18.45
CA ALA A 105 -10.00 4.05 17.72
C ALA A 105 -10.47 2.67 18.18
N THR A 106 -10.89 1.82 17.23
CA THR A 106 -11.36 0.46 17.46
C THR A 106 -10.44 -0.53 16.74
N VAL A 107 -9.95 -1.52 17.47
CA VAL A 107 -9.19 -2.63 16.87
C VAL A 107 -10.16 -3.59 16.20
N VAL A 108 -9.93 -3.87 14.93
CA VAL A 108 -10.69 -4.87 14.19
C VAL A 108 -9.77 -6.02 13.81
N GLN A 109 -10.06 -7.19 14.38
CA GLN A 109 -9.30 -8.42 14.13
C GLN A 109 -9.60 -8.96 12.74
N TYR A 110 -8.57 -9.43 12.04
CA TYR A 110 -8.77 -10.13 10.77
C TYR A 110 -9.40 -11.52 10.99
N ALA A 111 -10.30 -11.91 10.08
CA ALA A 111 -11.02 -13.19 10.17
C ALA A 111 -10.08 -14.41 10.04
N ALA A 112 -9.01 -14.27 9.29
CA ALA A 112 -7.87 -15.17 9.21
C ALA A 112 -6.65 -14.39 8.74
N PHE A 113 -5.49 -14.93 9.07
CA PHE A 113 -4.23 -14.25 8.89
C PHE A 113 -3.16 -15.29 8.58
N THR A 114 -2.27 -14.94 7.65
CA THR A 114 -1.10 -15.74 7.35
C THR A 114 0.14 -14.86 7.28
N ALA A 115 1.07 -15.07 8.22
CA ALA A 115 2.47 -14.63 8.12
C ALA A 115 3.30 -15.86 7.79
N ASN A 116 4.20 -15.73 6.84
CA ASN A 116 5.19 -16.74 6.54
C ASN A 116 6.59 -16.30 6.96
N SER A 117 7.54 -17.23 6.85
CA SER A 117 8.96 -17.01 7.14
C SER A 117 9.64 -15.94 6.28
N ASN A 118 8.96 -15.39 5.28
CA ASN A 118 9.43 -14.33 4.39
C ASN A 118 8.69 -12.99 4.59
N GLU A 119 8.01 -12.82 5.73
CA GLU A 119 7.31 -11.57 6.10
C GLU A 119 6.15 -11.16 5.17
N PHE A 120 5.71 -12.03 4.26
CA PHE A 120 4.51 -11.76 3.47
C PHE A 120 3.26 -11.93 4.33
N ILE A 121 2.42 -10.91 4.30
CA ILE A 121 1.21 -10.80 5.11
C ILE A 121 0.00 -10.77 4.18
N SER A 122 -0.97 -11.62 4.47
CA SER A 122 -2.32 -11.53 3.91
C SER A 122 -3.36 -11.54 5.02
N THR A 123 -4.32 -10.64 4.88
CA THR A 123 -5.53 -10.62 5.69
C THR A 123 -6.58 -11.42 4.92
N SER A 124 -7.15 -12.45 5.53
CA SER A 124 -7.84 -13.49 4.77
C SER A 124 -9.12 -12.98 4.10
N ALA A 125 -9.07 -12.88 2.80
CA ALA A 125 -9.45 -13.95 1.88
C ALA A 125 -8.82 -13.58 0.53
N ALA A 126 -9.02 -14.38 -0.51
CA ALA A 126 -8.71 -13.93 -1.88
C ALA A 126 -9.70 -12.82 -2.29
N ALA A 127 -9.67 -11.70 -1.56
CA ALA A 127 -10.54 -10.57 -1.75
C ALA A 127 -10.20 -9.97 -3.10
N LEU A 128 -11.16 -9.99 -4.02
CA LEU A 128 -11.02 -9.32 -5.30
C LEU A 128 -11.38 -7.85 -5.17
N SER A 129 -12.33 -7.56 -4.28
CA SER A 129 -12.79 -6.22 -3.96
C SER A 129 -13.18 -6.11 -2.49
N TYR A 130 -13.41 -4.88 -2.09
CA TYR A 130 -13.93 -4.50 -0.79
C TYR A 130 -15.10 -3.56 -1.00
N HIS A 131 -16.06 -3.58 -0.09
CA HIS A 131 -17.15 -2.61 -0.04
C HIS A 131 -17.49 -2.26 1.41
N TRP A 132 -18.08 -1.09 1.60
CA TRP A 132 -18.56 -0.67 2.92
C TRP A 132 -19.92 -1.30 3.23
N GLY A 133 -19.96 -2.08 4.31
CA GLY A 133 -21.17 -2.67 4.86
C GLY A 133 -21.85 -1.78 5.90
N ALA A 134 -22.89 -2.31 6.55
CA ALA A 134 -23.59 -1.61 7.62
C ALA A 134 -22.65 -1.31 8.82
N GLY A 135 -22.79 -0.12 9.40
CA GLY A 135 -22.04 0.30 10.60
C GLY A 135 -20.57 0.64 10.33
N ASP A 136 -20.25 1.07 9.11
CA ASP A 136 -18.91 1.48 8.66
C ASP A 136 -17.88 0.38 8.95
N VAL A 137 -18.20 -0.82 8.44
CA VAL A 137 -17.31 -1.97 8.45
C VAL A 137 -16.95 -2.30 7.02
N LEU A 138 -15.65 -2.39 6.75
CA LEU A 138 -15.15 -2.80 5.44
C LEU A 138 -15.31 -4.32 5.30
N ILE A 139 -16.00 -4.74 4.24
CA ILE A 139 -16.26 -6.15 3.93
C ILE A 139 -15.44 -6.54 2.70
N ALA A 140 -14.74 -7.67 2.79
CA ALA A 140 -14.01 -8.26 1.68
C ALA A 140 -14.92 -9.14 0.81
N ASP A 141 -14.96 -8.88 -0.49
CA ASP A 141 -15.65 -9.71 -1.48
C ASP A 141 -14.70 -10.78 -2.01
N THR A 142 -14.98 -12.02 -1.62
CA THR A 142 -14.09 -13.15 -1.85
C THR A 142 -14.55 -13.97 -3.04
N GLN A 143 -13.61 -14.47 -3.83
CA GLN A 143 -13.93 -15.44 -4.85
C GLN A 143 -14.19 -16.82 -4.21
N THR A 144 -15.31 -17.44 -4.57
CA THR A 144 -15.56 -18.86 -4.24
C THR A 144 -15.19 -19.72 -5.44
N GLY A 145 -14.02 -20.37 -5.39
CA GLY A 145 -13.52 -21.28 -6.43
C GLY A 145 -12.59 -20.65 -7.48
N ASN A 146 -11.96 -21.49 -8.31
CA ASN A 146 -10.92 -21.14 -9.30
C ASN A 146 -11.46 -20.41 -10.55
N ALA A 147 -12.54 -19.64 -10.44
CA ALA A 147 -13.13 -18.97 -11.60
C ALA A 147 -12.21 -17.83 -12.07
N SER A 148 -11.79 -17.83 -13.34
CA SER A 148 -11.05 -16.70 -13.90
C SER A 148 -11.89 -15.41 -13.81
N PRO A 149 -11.30 -14.25 -13.47
CA PRO A 149 -12.03 -12.99 -13.58
C PRO A 149 -12.49 -12.81 -15.05
N PRO A 150 -13.74 -12.39 -15.27
CA PRO A 150 -14.34 -12.43 -16.60
C PRO A 150 -13.62 -11.49 -17.58
N VAL A 151 -13.36 -11.99 -18.78
CA VAL A 151 -12.79 -11.25 -19.93
C VAL A 151 -13.83 -10.25 -20.45
N THR A 152 -13.92 -9.10 -19.78
CA THR A 152 -14.84 -7.99 -20.07
C THR A 152 -14.09 -6.67 -19.78
N PRO A 153 -14.54 -5.48 -20.26
CA PRO A 153 -13.74 -4.26 -20.17
C PRO A 153 -13.24 -4.09 -18.74
N LEU A 154 -11.93 -3.84 -18.59
CA LEU A 154 -11.27 -3.82 -17.28
C LEU A 154 -12.07 -2.94 -16.33
N SER A 155 -12.72 -3.58 -15.36
CA SER A 155 -13.48 -2.86 -14.35
C SER A 155 -12.54 -1.88 -13.63
N PRO A 156 -13.06 -0.70 -13.24
CA PRO A 156 -12.31 0.22 -12.40
C PRO A 156 -11.70 -0.51 -11.21
N VAL A 157 -10.46 -0.17 -10.87
CA VAL A 157 -9.86 -0.64 -9.61
C VAL A 157 -10.41 0.13 -8.42
N GLY A 158 -11.04 1.29 -8.66
CA GLY A 158 -11.60 2.17 -7.64
C GLY A 158 -10.52 2.85 -6.80
N ASN A 159 -10.95 3.66 -5.84
CA ASN A 159 -10.08 4.36 -4.91
C ASN A 159 -10.49 4.10 -3.44
N PRO A 160 -9.57 3.64 -2.57
CA PRO A 160 -9.83 3.53 -1.14
C PRO A 160 -10.10 4.88 -0.45
N ASP A 161 -9.85 6.02 -1.11
CA ASP A 161 -10.12 7.37 -0.59
C ASP A 161 -11.60 7.79 -0.67
N GLY A 162 -12.54 6.84 -0.59
CA GLY A 162 -13.96 7.15 -0.46
C GLY A 162 -14.92 6.48 -1.43
N ASP A 163 -14.45 5.64 -2.35
CA ASP A 163 -15.38 4.88 -3.19
C ASP A 163 -16.15 3.88 -2.32
N SER A 164 -17.43 3.67 -2.67
CA SER A 164 -18.27 2.67 -1.98
C SER A 164 -17.75 1.24 -2.14
N SER A 165 -16.97 0.99 -3.19
CA SER A 165 -16.24 -0.26 -3.40
C SER A 165 -14.98 -0.04 -4.23
N PHE A 166 -13.99 -0.89 -4.03
CA PHE A 166 -12.71 -0.85 -4.75
C PHE A 166 -12.08 -2.25 -4.78
N SER A 167 -11.17 -2.48 -5.71
CA SER A 167 -10.51 -3.77 -5.88
C SER A 167 -9.27 -3.93 -4.99
N THR A 168 -8.76 -5.16 -4.86
CA THR A 168 -7.48 -5.45 -4.19
C THR A 168 -6.25 -4.88 -4.91
N TRP A 169 -6.41 -4.49 -6.18
CA TRP A 169 -5.38 -3.95 -7.06
C TRP A 169 -5.13 -2.47 -6.79
N GLN A 170 -4.81 -2.17 -5.52
CA GLN A 170 -4.41 -0.84 -5.08
C GLN A 170 -2.92 -0.62 -5.34
N PRO A 171 -2.35 0.56 -5.08
CA PRO A 171 -0.92 0.75 -5.29
C PRO A 171 -0.11 -0.10 -4.30
N GLY A 172 0.97 -0.73 -4.76
CA GLY A 172 1.68 -1.74 -3.99
C GLY A 172 2.91 -2.27 -4.69
N PHE A 173 3.35 -3.45 -4.28
CA PHE A 173 4.61 -4.06 -4.67
C PHE A 173 4.41 -5.45 -5.27
N ILE A 174 5.19 -5.76 -6.31
CA ILE A 174 5.41 -7.13 -6.77
C ILE A 174 6.75 -7.59 -6.26
N PHE A 175 6.78 -8.69 -5.52
CA PHE A 175 7.98 -9.39 -5.10
C PHE A 175 8.20 -10.63 -5.95
N GLN A 176 9.42 -10.80 -6.44
CA GLN A 176 9.84 -12.02 -7.11
C GLN A 176 10.55 -12.94 -6.13
N VAL A 177 9.89 -14.03 -5.75
CA VAL A 177 10.40 -15.06 -4.84
C VAL A 177 11.07 -16.16 -5.67
N THR A 178 12.40 -16.27 -5.53
CA THR A 178 13.23 -17.24 -6.29
C THR A 178 13.98 -18.22 -5.41
N GLN A 179 14.09 -17.95 -4.10
CA GLN A 179 14.73 -18.84 -3.13
C GLN A 179 14.14 -18.62 -1.72
N ASN A 180 14.05 -19.70 -0.95
CA ASN A 180 14.08 -19.61 0.51
C ASN A 180 14.95 -20.76 1.02
N GLY A 181 15.89 -20.48 1.93
CA GLY A 181 16.84 -21.47 2.44
C GLY A 181 17.57 -22.28 1.35
N ASN A 182 17.63 -23.61 1.50
CA ASN A 182 18.33 -24.55 0.59
C ASN A 182 17.47 -25.00 -0.61
N GLY A 183 16.40 -24.29 -0.98
CA GLY A 183 15.42 -24.68 -1.99
C GLY A 183 15.88 -24.59 -3.46
N THR A 184 15.04 -25.08 -4.37
CA THR A 184 15.28 -25.06 -5.83
C THR A 184 14.95 -23.69 -6.44
N ILE A 185 15.79 -23.22 -7.36
CA ILE A 185 15.57 -21.94 -8.07
C ILE A 185 14.43 -22.10 -9.09
N HIS A 186 13.42 -21.24 -9.01
CA HIS A 186 12.31 -21.20 -9.97
C HIS A 186 12.56 -20.16 -11.08
N ILE A 187 12.38 -20.58 -12.35
CA ILE A 187 12.51 -19.71 -13.53
C ILE A 187 11.35 -19.99 -14.52
N PRO A 188 10.51 -19.00 -14.87
CA PRO A 188 10.39 -17.69 -14.21
C PRO A 188 10.02 -17.82 -12.72
N GLY A 189 10.30 -16.80 -11.93
CA GLY A 189 10.15 -16.83 -10.47
C GLY A 189 8.70 -16.94 -10.01
N VAL A 190 8.50 -17.07 -8.70
CA VAL A 190 7.18 -17.05 -8.06
C VAL A 190 6.86 -15.62 -7.65
N TYR A 191 5.71 -15.07 -8.06
CA TYR A 191 5.42 -13.65 -7.84
C TYR A 191 4.38 -13.44 -6.75
N VAL A 192 4.70 -12.59 -5.78
CA VAL A 192 3.78 -12.18 -4.72
C VAL A 192 3.41 -10.71 -4.95
N TRP A 193 2.12 -10.43 -4.95
CA TRP A 193 1.59 -9.07 -4.92
C TRP A 193 1.28 -8.68 -3.47
N GLN A 194 1.76 -7.52 -3.03
CA GLN A 194 1.37 -6.93 -1.75
C GLN A 194 0.92 -5.49 -1.91
N SER A 195 -0.19 -5.15 -1.30
CA SER A 195 -0.63 -3.76 -1.15
C SER A 195 -0.97 -3.47 0.30
N PHE A 196 -0.54 -2.29 0.75
CA PHE A 196 -0.83 -1.74 2.06
C PHE A 196 -1.57 -0.43 1.82
N PHE A 197 -2.80 -0.34 2.27
CA PHE A 197 -3.60 0.84 2.02
C PHE A 197 -4.55 1.12 3.18
N PRO A 198 -4.63 2.37 3.64
CA PRO A 198 -5.74 2.82 4.46
C PRO A 198 -6.99 3.03 3.59
N VAL A 199 -8.17 3.14 4.20
CA VAL A 199 -9.44 3.35 3.50
C VAL A 199 -10.34 4.31 4.25
N TRP A 200 -10.88 5.31 3.57
CA TRP A 200 -11.93 6.18 4.08
C TRP A 200 -13.32 5.57 3.86
N SER A 201 -14.19 5.70 4.86
CA SER A 201 -15.62 5.45 4.65
C SER A 201 -16.17 6.49 3.66
N PRO A 202 -17.17 6.16 2.83
CA PRO A 202 -17.62 7.04 1.75
C PRO A 202 -18.24 8.35 2.26
N ASP A 203 -18.72 8.35 3.51
CA ASP A 203 -19.25 9.53 4.20
C ASP A 203 -18.18 10.36 4.93
N GLY A 204 -16.91 9.92 4.92
CA GLY A 204 -15.80 10.58 5.59
C GLY A 204 -15.82 10.52 7.12
N SER A 205 -16.65 9.66 7.73
CA SER A 205 -16.77 9.55 9.19
C SER A 205 -15.73 8.61 9.82
N SER A 206 -15.21 7.66 9.06
CA SER A 206 -14.33 6.60 9.52
C SER A 206 -13.13 6.38 8.62
N LEU A 207 -12.00 6.02 9.22
CA LEU A 207 -10.75 5.69 8.53
C LEU A 207 -10.22 4.34 9.03
N ALA A 208 -10.09 3.36 8.14
CA ALA A 208 -9.46 2.08 8.44
C ALA A 208 -7.98 2.14 8.06
N ASP A 209 -7.10 1.81 9.01
CA ASP A 209 -5.65 1.85 8.86
C ASP A 209 -5.03 0.48 9.14
N GLY A 210 -4.05 0.08 8.31
CA GLY A 210 -3.36 -1.19 8.42
C GLY A 210 -3.93 -2.32 7.57
N LEU A 211 -4.73 -2.03 6.53
CA LEU A 211 -5.22 -3.05 5.60
C LEU A 211 -4.10 -3.55 4.68
N VAL A 212 -4.06 -4.87 4.52
CA VAL A 212 -3.05 -5.55 3.72
C VAL A 212 -3.68 -6.59 2.81
N ALA A 213 -3.33 -6.53 1.53
CA ALA A 213 -3.66 -7.54 0.53
C ALA A 213 -2.36 -8.20 0.05
N GLY A 214 -2.13 -9.45 0.46
CA GLY A 214 -0.99 -10.26 0.00
C GLY A 214 -1.48 -11.47 -0.77
N VAL A 215 -1.13 -11.60 -2.06
CA VAL A 215 -1.60 -12.70 -2.91
C VAL A 215 -0.46 -13.29 -3.71
N LEU A 216 -0.49 -14.61 -3.88
CA LEU A 216 0.33 -15.31 -4.86
C LEU A 216 -0.29 -15.11 -6.24
N LEU A 217 0.49 -14.66 -7.23
CA LEU A 217 0.02 -14.42 -8.58
C LEU A 217 0.15 -15.67 -9.45
N GLU A 218 -0.97 -16.11 -10.03
CA GLU A 218 -1.00 -17.13 -11.07
C GLU A 218 -0.82 -16.47 -12.45
N VAL A 219 0.36 -16.67 -13.04
CA VAL A 219 0.75 -16.06 -14.32
C VAL A 219 0.30 -16.95 -15.49
N PRO A 220 -0.50 -16.44 -16.44
CA PRO A 220 -0.94 -17.22 -17.60
C PRO A 220 0.23 -17.80 -18.39
N GLY A 221 0.21 -19.11 -18.62
CA GLY A 221 1.25 -19.83 -19.35
C GLY A 221 2.47 -20.24 -18.51
N GLN A 222 2.55 -19.83 -17.25
CA GLN A 222 3.56 -20.32 -16.31
C GLN A 222 3.07 -21.62 -15.66
N LYS A 223 4.00 -22.56 -15.45
CA LYS A 223 3.70 -23.80 -14.73
C LYS A 223 3.37 -23.47 -13.26
N ALA A 224 2.21 -23.91 -12.78
CA ALA A 224 1.86 -23.81 -11.37
C ALA A 224 2.88 -24.57 -10.50
N ILE A 225 3.23 -23.97 -9.36
CA ILE A 225 4.09 -24.61 -8.36
C ILE A 225 3.28 -25.65 -7.56
N SER A 226 3.94 -26.73 -7.16
CA SER A 226 3.39 -27.73 -6.27
C SER A 226 3.27 -27.22 -4.83
N LEU A 227 2.47 -27.92 -4.02
CA LEU A 227 2.32 -27.60 -2.60
C LEU A 227 3.67 -27.64 -1.85
N GLN A 228 4.55 -28.59 -2.18
CA GLN A 228 5.85 -28.67 -1.52
C GLN A 228 6.73 -27.47 -1.91
N GLU A 229 6.78 -27.12 -3.20
CA GLU A 229 7.51 -25.92 -3.66
C GLU A 229 6.96 -24.65 -3.00
N SER A 230 5.64 -24.52 -2.84
CA SER A 230 5.05 -23.37 -2.13
C SER A 230 5.44 -23.30 -0.65
N LYS A 231 5.58 -24.45 0.03
CA LYS A 231 6.04 -24.51 1.43
C LYS A 231 7.51 -24.19 1.55
N ASP A 232 8.32 -24.73 0.64
CA ASP A 232 9.76 -24.49 0.60
C ASP A 232 10.04 -22.99 0.41
N LEU A 233 9.24 -22.31 -0.43
CA LEU A 233 9.30 -20.86 -0.63
C LEU A 233 8.57 -20.05 0.45
N GLY A 234 7.90 -20.69 1.40
CA GLY A 234 7.10 -20.04 2.44
C GLY A 234 5.78 -19.41 1.97
N VAL A 235 5.39 -19.53 0.70
CA VAL A 235 4.18 -18.87 0.16
C VAL A 235 2.91 -19.74 0.21
N ASP A 236 2.96 -20.93 0.81
CA ASP A 236 1.85 -21.90 0.86
C ASP A 236 0.59 -21.40 1.57
N LYS A 237 0.71 -20.31 2.33
CA LYS A 237 -0.37 -19.70 3.10
C LYS A 237 -1.00 -18.48 2.44
N LEU A 238 -0.47 -18.03 1.30
CA LEU A 238 -1.03 -16.88 0.60
C LEU A 238 -2.24 -17.32 -0.23
N PRO A 239 -3.32 -16.51 -0.29
CA PRO A 239 -4.36 -16.69 -1.28
C PRO A 239 -3.76 -16.57 -2.69
N VAL A 240 -4.27 -17.38 -3.62
CA VAL A 240 -3.83 -17.35 -5.03
C VAL A 240 -4.84 -16.56 -5.85
N LEU A 241 -4.36 -15.60 -6.63
CA LEU A 241 -5.16 -14.86 -7.59
C LEU A 241 -4.57 -14.94 -8.99
N GLN A 242 -5.44 -15.01 -9.99
CA GLN A 242 -5.06 -14.79 -11.37
C GLN A 242 -4.53 -13.36 -11.54
N VAL A 243 -3.52 -13.21 -12.39
CA VAL A 243 -3.04 -11.88 -12.80
C VAL A 243 -4.21 -11.07 -13.41
N ARG A 244 -4.38 -9.83 -12.92
CA ARG A 244 -5.51 -8.95 -13.29
C ARG A 244 -5.67 -8.74 -14.79
N ASP A 245 -4.59 -8.38 -15.46
CA ASP A 245 -4.63 -7.82 -16.80
C ASP A 245 -3.33 -8.06 -17.60
N LYS A 246 -3.36 -7.74 -18.89
CA LYS A 246 -2.22 -8.00 -19.78
C LYS A 246 -1.02 -7.12 -19.50
N ALA A 247 -1.20 -5.92 -18.93
CA ALA A 247 -0.07 -5.08 -18.55
C ALA A 247 0.70 -5.71 -17.40
N LEU A 248 0.01 -6.21 -16.37
CA LEU A 248 0.67 -6.91 -15.29
C LEU A 248 1.37 -8.18 -15.79
N VAL A 249 0.74 -8.98 -16.67
CA VAL A 249 1.43 -10.12 -17.32
C VAL A 249 2.72 -9.67 -18.03
N GLN A 250 2.65 -8.59 -18.82
CA GLN A 250 3.80 -8.05 -19.53
C GLN A 250 4.91 -7.61 -18.56
N VAL A 251 4.55 -6.94 -17.46
CA VAL A 251 5.50 -6.51 -16.42
C VAL A 251 6.24 -7.72 -15.85
N LEU A 252 5.50 -8.75 -15.42
CA LEU A 252 6.07 -9.97 -14.84
C LEU A 252 7.03 -10.68 -15.81
N HIS A 253 6.70 -10.74 -17.11
CA HIS A 253 7.57 -11.34 -18.13
C HIS A 253 8.85 -10.53 -18.41
N THR A 254 8.87 -9.24 -18.09
CA THR A 254 10.03 -8.37 -18.32
C THR A 254 10.94 -8.21 -17.12
N LEU A 255 10.56 -8.80 -15.97
CA LEU A 255 11.37 -8.76 -14.77
C LEU A 255 12.73 -9.45 -15.00
N PRO A 256 13.85 -8.78 -14.70
CA PRO A 256 15.16 -9.38 -14.86
C PRO A 256 15.31 -10.59 -13.94
N PHE A 257 15.90 -11.66 -14.48
CA PHE A 257 16.34 -12.80 -13.70
C PHE A 257 17.62 -12.42 -12.93
N GLN A 258 17.56 -12.36 -11.60
CA GLN A 258 18.74 -12.25 -10.74
C GLN A 258 18.78 -13.40 -9.72
N PRO A 259 19.70 -14.37 -9.89
CA PRO A 259 19.78 -15.55 -9.04
C PRO A 259 20.52 -15.35 -7.71
N ASP A 260 21.03 -14.15 -7.38
CA ASP A 260 22.01 -13.97 -6.30
C ASP A 260 21.83 -12.72 -5.40
N THR A 261 20.83 -11.87 -5.60
CA THR A 261 20.54 -10.78 -4.66
C THR A 261 19.72 -11.31 -3.47
N ASN A 262 20.02 -10.83 -2.26
CA ASN A 262 19.39 -11.16 -0.97
C ASN A 262 17.86 -10.92 -0.89
N GLY A 263 17.06 -11.49 -1.79
CA GLY A 263 15.61 -11.62 -1.63
C GLY A 263 14.71 -10.62 -2.36
N ASP A 264 15.09 -9.36 -2.54
CA ASP A 264 14.05 -8.34 -2.81
C ASP A 264 14.23 -7.55 -4.10
N LEU A 265 13.85 -8.16 -5.23
CA LEU A 265 13.35 -7.37 -6.37
C LEU A 265 11.89 -7.05 -6.11
N ASN A 266 11.62 -5.85 -5.60
CA ASN A 266 10.28 -5.30 -5.50
C ASN A 266 10.02 -4.25 -6.58
N ILE A 267 9.00 -4.47 -7.42
CA ILE A 267 8.52 -3.42 -8.33
C ILE A 267 7.38 -2.67 -7.65
N ASN A 268 7.45 -1.35 -7.65
CA ASN A 268 6.32 -0.50 -7.32
C ASN A 268 5.31 -0.46 -8.47
N VAL A 269 4.04 -0.70 -8.18
CA VAL A 269 2.98 -0.80 -9.18
C VAL A 269 1.76 -0.03 -8.72
N SER A 270 1.14 0.70 -9.64
CA SER A 270 -0.05 1.49 -9.37
C SER A 270 -0.95 1.53 -10.60
N TRP A 271 -2.15 0.98 -10.48
CA TRP A 271 -3.20 1.15 -11.48
C TRP A 271 -3.83 2.53 -11.34
N ARG A 272 -4.17 3.14 -12.48
CA ARG A 272 -5.06 4.29 -12.50
C ARG A 272 -6.45 3.86 -12.00
N PRO A 273 -7.19 4.67 -11.23
CA PRO A 273 -8.47 4.26 -10.64
C PRO A 273 -9.51 3.70 -11.62
N ASP A 274 -9.50 4.18 -12.87
CA ASP A 274 -10.34 3.67 -13.95
C ASP A 274 -9.97 2.26 -14.45
N GLY A 275 -8.84 1.72 -13.98
CA GLY A 275 -8.36 0.38 -14.27
C GLY A 275 -7.75 0.17 -15.65
N ARG A 276 -7.57 1.23 -16.44
CA ARG A 276 -7.14 1.16 -17.86
C ARG A 276 -5.63 1.28 -18.06
N VAL A 277 -4.96 1.95 -17.12
CA VAL A 277 -3.53 2.25 -17.21
C VAL A 277 -2.82 1.70 -15.99
N LEU A 278 -1.65 1.07 -16.22
CA LEU A 278 -0.76 0.60 -15.17
C LEU A 278 0.54 1.38 -15.20
N ALA A 279 0.93 1.96 -14.07
CA ALA A 279 2.24 2.53 -13.86
C ALA A 279 3.11 1.55 -13.06
N THR A 280 4.37 1.40 -13.46
CA THR A 280 5.38 0.69 -12.67
C THR A 280 6.61 1.54 -12.46
N TYR A 281 7.25 1.39 -11.30
CA TYR A 281 8.54 2.01 -11.00
C TYR A 281 9.55 0.92 -10.62
N ASN A 282 10.59 0.80 -11.45
CA ASN A 282 11.71 -0.10 -11.22
C ASN A 282 12.97 0.50 -11.87
N ALA A 283 14.14 0.28 -11.26
CA ALA A 283 15.43 0.71 -11.78
C ALA A 283 15.45 2.19 -12.21
N GLY A 284 14.87 3.06 -11.37
CA GLY A 284 14.89 4.52 -11.57
C GLY A 284 13.99 5.03 -12.69
N LYS A 285 13.08 4.19 -13.20
CA LYS A 285 12.25 4.52 -14.34
C LYS A 285 10.79 4.18 -14.08
N VAL A 286 9.91 5.11 -14.44
CA VAL A 286 8.48 4.84 -14.48
C VAL A 286 8.10 4.38 -15.88
N THR A 287 7.42 3.23 -15.98
CA THR A 287 6.87 2.75 -17.25
C THR A 287 5.36 2.68 -17.16
N ILE A 288 4.69 3.20 -18.19
CA ILE A 288 3.24 3.25 -18.28
C ILE A 288 2.78 2.24 -19.32
N TYR A 289 1.78 1.44 -18.99
CA TYR A 289 1.23 0.39 -19.82
C TYR A 289 -0.29 0.55 -19.97
N ASP A 290 -0.79 0.14 -21.13
CA ASP A 290 -2.21 -0.08 -21.38
C ASP A 290 -2.59 -1.46 -20.83
N CYS A 291 -3.54 -1.52 -19.90
CA CYS A 291 -3.91 -2.76 -19.22
C CYS A 291 -4.59 -3.77 -20.15
N ALA A 292 -5.29 -3.31 -21.20
CA ALA A 292 -6.08 -4.18 -22.06
C ALA A 292 -5.20 -4.93 -23.09
N THR A 293 -4.17 -4.26 -23.58
CA THR A 293 -3.25 -4.75 -24.61
C THR A 293 -1.94 -5.24 -24.03
N GLY A 294 -1.56 -4.77 -22.83
CA GLY A 294 -0.24 -4.97 -22.24
C GLY A 294 0.85 -4.13 -22.90
N GLN A 295 0.50 -3.26 -23.84
CA GLN A 295 1.48 -2.45 -24.55
C GLN A 295 2.00 -1.33 -23.66
N LYS A 296 3.29 -1.07 -23.79
CA LYS A 296 3.93 0.08 -23.17
C LYS A 296 3.48 1.36 -23.89
N LEU A 297 2.85 2.26 -23.16
CA LEU A 297 2.39 3.57 -23.64
C LEU A 297 3.50 4.62 -23.52
N ALA A 298 4.22 4.64 -22.39
CA ALA A 298 5.19 5.69 -22.12
C ALA A 298 6.31 5.23 -21.18
N SER A 299 7.34 6.07 -21.10
CA SER A 299 8.45 5.95 -20.16
C SER A 299 8.78 7.32 -19.60
N LEU A 300 8.65 7.47 -18.29
CA LEU A 300 8.95 8.71 -17.59
C LEU A 300 10.23 8.50 -16.79
N VAL A 301 11.12 9.48 -16.88
CA VAL A 301 12.39 9.48 -16.13
C VAL A 301 12.26 10.57 -15.08
N PRO A 302 12.40 10.25 -13.78
CA PRO A 302 12.47 11.25 -12.70
C PRO A 302 13.57 12.27 -12.99
N THR A 303 13.36 13.55 -12.65
CA THR A 303 14.37 14.60 -12.90
C THR A 303 15.67 14.39 -12.13
N MET A 304 15.63 13.63 -11.03
CA MET A 304 16.78 13.22 -10.24
C MET A 304 16.69 11.71 -10.01
N PRO A 305 17.13 10.86 -10.96
CA PRO A 305 17.16 9.43 -10.72
C PRO A 305 18.19 9.12 -9.63
N PRO A 306 17.96 8.10 -8.77
CA PRO A 306 18.92 7.69 -7.75
C PRO A 306 20.31 7.41 -8.34
N ALA A 307 21.36 7.89 -7.66
CA ALA A 307 22.76 7.77 -8.10
C ALA A 307 23.25 6.30 -8.17
N SER A 308 22.61 5.40 -7.41
CA SER A 308 22.83 3.96 -7.48
C SER A 308 21.52 3.23 -7.18
N LEU A 309 21.01 2.45 -8.13
CA LEU A 309 19.99 1.43 -7.89
C LEU A 309 20.75 0.11 -7.81
N ASN A 310 21.11 -0.32 -6.59
CA ASN A 310 21.90 -1.52 -6.39
C ASN A 310 21.04 -2.80 -6.53
N GLY A 311 20.35 -2.95 -7.66
CA GLY A 311 19.55 -4.12 -8.01
C GLY A 311 18.23 -4.22 -7.24
N ALA A 312 18.23 -4.02 -5.93
CA ALA A 312 17.04 -3.97 -5.10
C ALA A 312 16.20 -2.72 -5.43
N GLY A 313 14.89 -2.90 -5.57
CA GLY A 313 13.97 -1.79 -5.72
C GLY A 313 14.09 -0.82 -4.54
N ASP A 314 13.73 0.44 -4.76
CA ASP A 314 13.66 1.40 -3.68
C ASP A 314 12.38 1.13 -2.88
N SER A 315 12.48 0.27 -1.86
CA SER A 315 11.35 -0.12 -1.00
C SER A 315 10.67 1.05 -0.29
N GLY A 316 11.32 2.22 -0.23
CA GLY A 316 10.74 3.45 0.29
C GLY A 316 10.06 4.33 -0.77
N ALA A 317 10.07 3.94 -2.04
CA ALA A 317 9.41 4.71 -3.08
C ALA A 317 7.89 4.51 -3.04
N VAL A 318 7.15 5.59 -3.26
CA VAL A 318 5.68 5.61 -3.34
C VAL A 318 5.29 6.03 -4.75
N LEU A 319 4.52 5.18 -5.43
CA LEU A 319 3.94 5.44 -6.74
C LEU A 319 2.41 5.47 -6.62
N ARG A 320 1.78 6.62 -6.91
CA ARG A 320 0.33 6.81 -6.69
C ARG A 320 -0.29 7.64 -7.82
N TRP A 321 -1.37 7.14 -8.40
CA TRP A 321 -2.28 7.97 -9.19
C TRP A 321 -3.10 8.88 -8.29
N SER A 322 -3.44 10.07 -8.77
CA SER A 322 -4.47 10.89 -8.13
C SER A 322 -5.84 10.20 -8.21
N PRO A 323 -6.77 10.49 -7.27
CA PRO A 323 -8.12 9.91 -7.27
C PRO A 323 -8.89 10.06 -8.59
N ASP A 324 -8.70 11.19 -9.28
CA ASP A 324 -9.31 11.48 -10.58
C ASP A 324 -8.55 10.86 -11.77
N GLY A 325 -7.42 10.21 -11.52
CA GLY A 325 -6.56 9.59 -12.53
C GLY A 325 -5.80 10.55 -13.44
N THR A 326 -5.80 11.85 -13.15
CA THR A 326 -5.19 12.87 -14.03
C THR A 326 -3.70 13.11 -13.77
N HIS A 327 -3.20 12.71 -12.60
CA HIS A 327 -1.81 12.89 -12.20
C HIS A 327 -1.20 11.59 -11.67
N LEU A 328 0.12 11.49 -11.79
CA LEU A 328 0.92 10.41 -11.22
C LEU A 328 2.01 11.01 -10.35
N LEU A 329 2.10 10.55 -9.10
CA LEU A 329 3.10 10.93 -8.13
C LEU A 329 4.13 9.79 -7.99
N LEU A 330 5.41 10.17 -7.97
CA LEU A 330 6.50 9.34 -7.47
C LEU A 330 7.26 10.11 -6.40
N SER A 331 7.42 9.53 -5.23
CA SER A 331 8.27 10.07 -4.17
C SER A 331 9.17 8.99 -3.60
N SER A 332 10.30 9.39 -3.04
CA SER A 332 11.17 8.51 -2.26
C SER A 332 11.94 9.31 -1.24
N THR A 333 12.07 8.76 -0.04
CA THR A 333 12.90 9.33 1.02
C THR A 333 14.40 9.20 0.73
N SER A 334 14.81 8.31 -0.18
CA SER A 334 16.21 7.95 -0.38
C SER A 334 16.94 8.83 -1.42
N TRP A 335 16.24 9.40 -2.40
CA TRP A 335 16.88 10.16 -3.50
C TRP A 335 16.27 11.52 -3.85
N GLY A 336 15.22 11.97 -3.15
CA GLY A 336 14.89 13.41 -3.10
C GLY A 336 13.46 13.79 -3.50
N PRO A 337 13.27 14.90 -4.25
CA PRO A 337 11.99 15.60 -4.31
C PRO A 337 10.88 14.79 -4.97
N ILE A 338 9.64 15.06 -4.54
CA ILE A 338 8.42 14.53 -5.15
C ILE A 338 8.39 14.88 -6.64
N GLN A 339 8.18 13.86 -7.47
CA GLN A 339 7.90 13.99 -8.88
C GLN A 339 6.39 13.91 -9.10
N LEU A 340 5.87 14.82 -9.91
CA LEU A 340 4.46 14.86 -10.28
C LEU A 340 4.35 15.02 -11.78
N TRP A 341 3.68 14.08 -12.44
CA TRP A 341 3.34 14.18 -13.86
C TRP A 341 1.86 14.46 -14.02
N GLY A 342 1.53 15.39 -14.89
CA GLY A 342 0.15 15.77 -15.21
C GLY A 342 -0.32 15.29 -16.59
N PRO A 343 -1.53 15.67 -17.02
CA PRO A 343 -2.14 15.21 -18.27
C PRO A 343 -1.30 15.44 -19.52
N ASP A 344 -0.54 16.54 -19.57
CA ASP A 344 0.31 16.88 -20.74
C ASP A 344 1.54 15.95 -20.88
N GLN A 345 1.89 15.21 -19.82
CA GLN A 345 3.04 14.31 -19.77
C GLN A 345 2.63 12.84 -19.72
N LEU A 346 1.38 12.57 -19.37
CA LEU A 346 0.82 11.22 -19.23
C LEU A 346 0.12 10.81 -20.53
N PRO A 347 0.24 9.54 -20.95
CA PRO A 347 -0.41 9.09 -22.17
C PRO A 347 -1.94 9.11 -22.01
N ILE A 348 -2.62 9.52 -23.08
CA ILE A 348 -4.07 9.36 -23.21
C ILE A 348 -4.31 7.91 -23.65
N SER A 349 -5.09 7.15 -22.87
CA SER A 349 -5.47 5.76 -23.14
C SER A 349 -6.93 5.68 -23.53
#